data_AF-A0A3P0XCC7-F1
#
_entry.id   AF-A0A3P0XCC7-F1
#
_cell.length_a   1.000
_cell.length_b   1.000
_cell.length_c   1.000
_cell.angle_alpha   90.00
_cell.angle_beta   90.00
_cell.angle_gamma   90.00
#
_symmetry.space_group_name_H-M   'P 1'
#
loop_
_entity.id
_entity.type
_entity.pdbx_description
1 polymer ?
#
loop_
_entity_poly.entity_id
_entity_poly.type
_entity_poly.pdbx_seq_one_letter_code
_entity_poly.pdbx_strand_id
1 'polypeptide(L)'
;MMAHWGIRDQDARRLLGGVSNGTFYSWKSGTAPMLKPDMLLRISYLVGIFKSLNILFSTPLADRWVQLPNANEIFRNRTPLEYMLHGQAPAMETVRRLLDARRGG
;
A
#
# COMPACT_ATOMS: atom_id res chain seq x y z
N MET A 1 2.11 7.25 -6.08
CA MET A 1 1.69 5.92 -5.61
C MET A 1 0.16 5.78 -5.52
N MET A 2 -0.53 6.33 -4.51
CA MET A 2 -1.99 6.06 -4.33
C MET A 2 -2.84 6.39 -5.56
N ALA A 3 -2.58 7.52 -6.21
CA ALA A 3 -3.25 7.90 -7.45
C ALA A 3 -2.97 6.94 -8.61
N HIS A 4 -1.72 6.47 -8.76
CA HIS A 4 -1.34 5.48 -9.76
C HIS A 4 -2.07 4.14 -9.54
N TRP A 5 -2.22 3.74 -8.29
CA TRP A 5 -2.97 2.54 -7.91
C TRP A 5 -4.49 2.70 -7.95
N GLY A 6 -5.01 3.89 -8.27
CA GLY A 6 -6.45 4.16 -8.25
C GLY A 6 -7.10 3.97 -6.86
N ILE A 7 -6.32 4.11 -5.78
CA ILE A 7 -6.84 3.94 -4.41
C ILE A 7 -7.64 5.18 -4.02
N ARG A 8 -8.88 4.96 -3.57
CA ARG A 8 -9.76 6.02 -3.07
C ARG A 8 -9.22 6.61 -1.77
N ASP A 9 -9.46 7.90 -1.55
CA ASP A 9 -9.01 8.59 -0.32
C ASP A 9 -9.50 7.89 0.95
N GLN A 10 -10.71 7.29 0.94
CA GLN A 10 -11.21 6.51 2.07
C GLN A 10 -10.28 5.34 2.43
N ASP A 11 -9.85 4.56 1.44
CA ASP A 11 -8.99 3.40 1.64
C ASP A 11 -7.54 3.81 1.91
N ALA A 12 -7.07 4.89 1.29
CA ALA A 12 -5.75 5.46 1.61
C ALA A 12 -5.65 5.84 3.09
N ARG A 13 -6.68 6.48 3.67
CA ARG A 13 -6.71 6.79 5.10
C ARG A 13 -6.71 5.54 5.97
N ARG A 14 -7.43 4.49 5.56
CA ARG A 14 -7.48 3.21 6.29
C ARG A 14 -6.10 2.55 6.29
N LEU A 15 -5.42 2.51 5.15
CA LEU A 15 -4.04 2.00 5.06
C LEU A 15 -3.09 2.80 5.96
N LEU A 16 -3.29 4.12 6.06
CA LEU A 16 -2.49 5.00 6.92
C LEU A 16 -2.88 4.98 8.42
N GLY A 17 -3.66 3.99 8.86
CA GLY A 17 -4.01 3.82 10.28
C GLY A 17 -5.29 4.55 10.70
N GLY A 18 -6.21 4.80 9.78
CA GLY A 18 -7.53 5.35 10.09
C GLY A 18 -7.51 6.86 10.37
N VAL A 19 -6.66 7.60 9.66
CA VAL A 19 -6.47 9.03 9.87
C VAL A 19 -7.74 9.82 9.54
N SER A 20 -7.99 10.90 10.28
CA SER A 20 -9.15 11.77 10.05
C SER A 20 -9.06 12.43 8.66
N ASN A 21 -10.22 12.83 8.10
CA ASN A 21 -10.25 13.57 6.82
C ASN A 21 -9.40 14.85 6.89
N GLY A 22 -9.56 15.66 7.92
CA GLY A 22 -8.82 16.93 8.06
C GLY A 22 -7.30 16.71 8.09
N THR A 23 -6.85 15.70 8.84
CA THR A 23 -5.43 15.32 8.89
C THR A 23 -4.92 14.86 7.53
N PHE A 24 -5.67 14.00 6.83
CA PHE A 24 -5.27 13.47 5.53
C PHE A 24 -5.17 14.57 4.46
N TYR A 25 -6.13 15.51 4.42
CA TYR A 25 -6.08 16.63 3.48
C TYR A 25 -4.95 17.62 3.80
N SER A 26 -4.69 17.89 5.09
CA SER A 26 -3.56 18.73 5.52
C SER A 26 -2.21 18.18 5.03
N TRP A 27 -2.06 16.85 5.04
CA TRP A 27 -0.87 16.21 4.48
C TRP A 27 -0.78 16.34 2.97
N LYS A 28 -1.91 16.21 2.26
CA LYS A 28 -1.98 16.37 0.81
C LYS A 28 -1.66 17.82 0.38
N SER A 29 -1.92 18.81 1.24
CA SER A 29 -1.56 20.21 1.04
C SER A 29 -0.15 20.59 1.52
N GLY A 30 0.67 19.63 1.95
CA GLY A 30 2.07 19.86 2.35
C GLY A 30 2.26 20.39 3.77
N THR A 31 1.18 20.55 4.53
CA THR A 31 1.19 20.97 5.93
C THR A 31 1.03 19.74 6.82
N ALA A 32 2.11 18.98 6.97
CA ALA A 32 2.10 17.77 7.78
C ALA A 32 2.76 18.00 9.14
N PRO A 33 2.03 17.89 10.27
CA PRO A 33 2.67 17.72 11.57
C PRO A 33 3.52 16.44 11.57
N MET A 34 4.44 16.37 12.52
CA MET A 34 5.35 15.24 12.71
C MET A 34 4.57 13.91 12.71
N LEU A 35 4.90 13.02 11.77
CA LEU A 35 4.21 11.75 11.59
C LEU A 35 4.57 10.80 12.75
N LYS A 36 3.56 10.08 13.26
CA LYS A 36 3.79 9.07 14.30
C LYS A 36 4.60 7.89 13.73
N PRO A 37 5.40 7.18 14.55
CA PRO A 37 6.20 6.04 14.10
C PRO A 37 5.41 4.95 13.36
N ASP A 38 4.22 4.56 13.84
CA ASP A 38 3.35 3.58 13.15
C ASP A 38 2.99 4.03 11.73
N MET A 39 2.74 5.31 11.55
CA MET A 39 2.37 5.83 10.24
C MET A 39 3.57 5.85 9.28
N LEU A 40 4.74 6.24 9.78
CA LEU A 40 5.99 6.15 9.00
C LEU A 40 6.26 4.71 8.57
N LEU A 41 6.00 3.73 9.45
CA LEU A 41 6.13 2.32 9.14
C LEU A 41 5.17 1.88 8.03
N ARG A 42 3.89 2.26 8.11
CA ARG A 42 2.89 1.98 7.06
C ARG A 42 3.28 2.60 5.72
N ILE A 43 3.73 3.87 5.73
CA ILE A 43 4.23 4.53 4.51
C ILE A 43 5.43 3.76 3.95
N SER A 44 6.38 3.36 4.79
CA SER A 44 7.55 2.59 4.38
C SER A 44 7.16 1.30 3.66
N TYR A 45 6.21 0.53 4.21
CA TYR A 45 5.70 -0.67 3.54
C TYR A 45 5.07 -0.36 2.19
N LEU A 46 4.17 0.62 2.11
CA LEU A 46 3.48 0.97 0.88
C LEU A 46 4.45 1.44 -0.21
N VAL A 47 5.39 2.32 0.14
CA VAL A 47 6.44 2.80 -0.77
C VAL A 47 7.31 1.63 -1.25
N GLY A 48 7.67 0.72 -0.35
CA GLY A 48 8.40 -0.48 -0.70
C GLY A 48 7.61 -1.34 -1.69
N ILE A 49 6.34 -1.62 -1.43
CA ILE A 49 5.47 -2.38 -2.35
C ILE A 49 5.44 -1.72 -3.73
N PHE A 50 5.23 -0.40 -3.79
CA PHE A 50 5.24 0.35 -5.06
C PHE A 50 6.55 0.23 -5.82
N LYS A 51 7.69 0.36 -5.13
CA LYS A 51 9.01 0.20 -5.74
C LYS A 51 9.21 -1.21 -6.27
N SER A 52 8.91 -2.25 -5.47
CA SER A 52 9.10 -3.64 -5.91
C SER A 52 8.21 -3.99 -7.10
N LEU A 53 6.97 -3.51 -7.14
CA LEU A 53 6.09 -3.72 -8.30
C LEU A 53 6.66 -3.09 -9.57
N ASN A 54 7.21 -1.88 -9.50
CA ASN A 54 7.81 -1.19 -10.65
C ASN A 54 9.12 -1.83 -11.12
N ILE A 55 9.77 -2.64 -10.27
CA ILE A 55 10.95 -3.43 -10.66
C ILE A 55 10.53 -4.75 -11.31
N LEU A 56 9.51 -5.40 -10.73
CA LEU A 56 9.09 -6.75 -11.14
C LEU A 56 8.22 -6.76 -12.40
N PHE A 57 7.49 -5.68 -12.65
CA PHE A 57 6.46 -5.63 -13.69
C PHE A 57 6.59 -4.38 -14.55
N SER A 58 6.01 -4.43 -15.75
CA SER A 58 5.81 -3.23 -16.58
C SER A 58 4.91 -2.23 -15.86
N THR A 59 5.10 -0.93 -16.12
CA THR A 59 4.34 0.15 -15.45
C THR A 59 2.82 -0.07 -15.47
N PRO A 60 2.18 -0.45 -16.59
CA PRO A 60 0.73 -0.67 -16.61
C PRO A 60 0.25 -1.81 -15.70
N LEU A 61 1.09 -2.81 -15.48
CA LEU A 61 0.79 -3.91 -14.56
C LEU A 61 1.13 -3.52 -13.12
N ALA A 62 2.27 -2.87 -12.87
CA ALA A 62 2.66 -2.38 -11.56
C ALA A 62 1.61 -1.44 -10.93
N ASP A 63 0.99 -0.59 -11.77
CA ASP A 63 -0.05 0.35 -11.34
C ASP A 63 -1.39 -0.34 -11.04
N ARG A 64 -1.71 -1.46 -11.71
CA ARG A 64 -2.97 -2.18 -11.50
C ARG A 64 -2.88 -3.35 -10.54
N TRP A 65 -1.68 -3.87 -10.27
CA TRP A 65 -1.47 -5.14 -9.57
C TRP A 65 -2.21 -5.24 -8.23
N VAL A 66 -2.22 -4.15 -7.44
CA VAL A 66 -2.90 -4.13 -6.13
C VAL A 66 -4.42 -4.20 -6.23
N GLN A 67 -5.00 -3.85 -7.39
CA GLN A 67 -6.45 -3.86 -7.67
C GLN A 67 -6.92 -5.16 -8.35
N LEU A 68 -6.00 -5.99 -8.83
CA LEU A 68 -6.34 -7.22 -9.55
C LEU A 68 -6.46 -8.39 -8.58
N PRO A 69 -7.44 -9.30 -8.77
CA PRO A 69 -7.45 -10.57 -8.05
C PRO A 69 -6.11 -11.29 -8.19
N ASN A 70 -5.62 -11.84 -7.10
CA ASN A 70 -4.30 -12.47 -7.08
C ASN A 70 -4.40 -13.92 -6.58
N ALA A 71 -3.87 -14.84 -7.38
CA ALA A 71 -3.93 -16.28 -7.13
C ALA A 71 -2.92 -16.75 -6.06
N ASN A 72 -2.04 -15.89 -5.56
CA ASN A 72 -1.17 -16.27 -4.45
C ASN A 72 -2.01 -16.59 -3.21
N GLU A 73 -1.67 -17.69 -2.54
CA GLU A 73 -2.47 -18.30 -1.47
C GLU A 73 -2.83 -17.32 -0.34
N ILE A 74 -1.92 -16.39 0.00
CA ILE A 74 -2.16 -15.42 1.08
C ILE A 74 -3.36 -14.50 0.79
N PHE A 75 -3.66 -14.27 -0.49
CA PHE A 75 -4.74 -13.39 -0.90
C PHE A 75 -6.09 -14.11 -0.99
N ARG A 76 -6.11 -15.45 -1.04
CA ARG A 76 -7.33 -16.26 -1.18
C ARG A 76 -8.27 -15.74 -2.29
N ASN A 77 -7.71 -15.50 -3.48
CA ASN A 77 -8.40 -14.93 -4.64
C ASN A 77 -8.93 -13.49 -4.47
N ARG A 78 -8.63 -12.82 -3.36
CA ARG A 78 -8.90 -11.38 -3.20
C ARG A 78 -7.80 -10.55 -3.85
N THR A 79 -8.05 -9.25 -3.96
CA THR A 79 -7.04 -8.30 -4.37
C THR A 79 -6.01 -8.07 -3.25
N PRO A 80 -4.75 -7.76 -3.58
CA PRO A 80 -3.76 -7.34 -2.58
C PRO A 80 -4.21 -6.12 -1.77
N LEU A 81 -4.97 -5.19 -2.37
CA LEU A 81 -5.54 -4.05 -1.68
C LEU A 81 -6.52 -4.48 -0.57
N GLU A 82 -7.47 -5.36 -0.86
CA GLU A 82 -8.41 -5.88 0.14
C GLU A 82 -7.66 -6.58 1.28
N TYR A 83 -6.66 -7.39 0.95
CA TYR A 83 -5.82 -8.05 1.95
C TYR A 83 -5.14 -7.04 2.88
N MET A 84 -4.53 -5.99 2.34
CA MET A 84 -3.92 -4.92 3.14
C MET A 84 -4.93 -4.12 3.96
N LEU A 85 -6.12 -3.86 3.43
CA LEU A 85 -7.18 -3.14 4.16
C LEU A 85 -7.72 -3.96 5.34
N HIS A 86 -7.84 -5.28 5.18
CA HIS A 86 -8.30 -6.16 6.25
C HIS A 86 -7.22 -6.41 7.31
N GLY A 87 -5.99 -6.75 6.89
CA GLY A 87 -4.92 -7.12 7.81
C GLY A 87 -4.00 -5.97 8.23
N GLN A 88 -4.25 -4.75 7.76
CA GLN A 88 -3.56 -3.53 8.20
C GLN A 88 -2.03 -3.63 8.07
N ALA A 89 -1.27 -3.02 8.97
CA ALA A 89 0.20 -2.99 8.91
C ALA A 89 0.84 -4.39 8.78
N PRO A 90 0.42 -5.43 9.54
CA PRO A 90 0.93 -6.80 9.35
C PRO A 90 0.72 -7.37 7.94
N ALA A 91 -0.43 -7.09 7.32
CA ALA A 91 -0.68 -7.50 5.94
C ALA A 91 0.20 -6.74 4.94
N MET A 92 0.36 -5.42 5.12
CA MET A 92 1.26 -4.62 4.29
C MET A 92 2.72 -5.13 4.37
N GLU A 93 3.18 -5.45 5.58
CA GLU A 93 4.50 -6.05 5.77
C GLU A 93 4.64 -7.40 5.04
N THR A 94 3.62 -8.25 5.13
CA THR A 94 3.61 -9.55 4.44
C THR A 94 3.66 -9.39 2.93
N VAL A 95 2.89 -8.45 2.36
CA VAL A 95 2.93 -8.14 0.92
C VAL A 95 4.31 -7.59 0.52
N ARG A 96 4.89 -6.71 1.35
CA ARG A 96 6.25 -6.19 1.11
C ARG A 96 7.28 -7.32 1.04
N ARG A 97 7.29 -8.23 2.03
CA ARG A 97 8.17 -9.41 2.05
C ARG A 97 7.97 -10.31 0.85
N LEU A 98 6.72 -10.58 0.45
CA LEU A 98 6.41 -11.40 -0.72
C LEU A 98 7.05 -10.81 -1.99
N LEU A 99 6.94 -9.50 -2.19
CA LEU A 99 7.49 -8.83 -3.38
C LEU A 99 9.02 -8.73 -3.32
N ASP A 100 9.60 -8.52 -2.15
CA ASP A 100 11.05 -8.51 -1.99
C ASP A 100 11.67 -9.87 -2.29
N ALA A 101 11.07 -10.95 -1.80
CA ALA A 101 11.51 -12.31 -2.11
C ALA A 101 11.49 -12.59 -3.63
N ARG A 102 10.50 -12.06 -4.37
CA ARG A 102 10.41 -12.21 -5.82
C ARG A 102 11.45 -11.41 -6.59
N ARG A 103 12.00 -10.35 -6.00
CA ARG A 103 13.05 -9.52 -6.62
C ARG A 103 14.45 -10.15 -6.49
N GLY A 104 14.58 -11.21 -5.68
CA GLY A 104 15.86 -11.89 -5.44
C GLY A 104 16.53 -11.56 -4.11
N GLY A 105 15.84 -10.85 -3.20
CA GLY A 105 16.44 -10.31 -1.97
C GLY A 105 17.15 -8.99 -2.22
#